data_AF-A0A917T6R1-F1
#
_entry.id   AF-A0A917T6R1-F1
#
_cell.length_a   1.000
_cell.length_b   1.000
_cell.length_c   1.000
_cell.angle_alpha   90.00
_cell.angle_beta   90.00
_cell.angle_gamma   90.00
#
_symmetry.space_group_name_H-M   'P 1'
#
loop_
_entity.id
_entity.type
_entity.pdbx_description
1 polymer ?
#
loop_
_entity_poly.entity_id
_entity_poly.type
_entity_poly.pdbx_seq_one_letter_code
_entity_poly.pdbx_strand_id
1 'polypeptide(L)'
;MSSSDGLPARPTADRLRTNRFGHRRPTGESVWIAHHPTRSPCTGAHPAASQVTTTTTDDIDGSKAAETIRFALDGTDFEIDLSSRNAKALRKAMAEFVDHARRLPATSRPRSAAARNRAAAVRTDKAELVAIRTWAADNGHQLAARGRIPAHIRDQYLAAHAAD
;
A
#
# COMPACT_ATOMS: atom_id res chain seq x y z
N MET A 1 -6.01 -1.77 67.53
CA MET A 1 -4.71 -2.23 66.97
C MET A 1 -4.69 -1.91 65.49
N SER A 2 -3.83 -0.95 65.15
CA SER A 2 -3.22 -0.57 63.85
C SER A 2 -4.07 -0.64 62.58
N SER A 3 -4.52 0.48 62.01
CA SER A 3 -3.79 1.61 61.40
C SER A 3 -3.93 1.53 59.88
N SER A 4 -4.95 2.20 59.37
CA SER A 4 -5.07 2.62 57.99
C SER A 4 -4.34 3.96 57.85
N ASP A 5 -3.31 4.05 57.01
CA ASP A 5 -2.89 5.32 56.37
C ASP A 5 -1.79 5.05 55.34
N GLY A 6 -2.00 5.54 54.11
CA GLY A 6 -1.11 5.33 52.97
C GLY A 6 -1.41 6.34 51.85
N LEU A 7 -0.83 7.53 52.02
CA LEU A 7 -0.84 8.76 51.22
C LEU A 7 -0.46 8.62 49.70
N PRO A 8 -0.63 9.69 48.88
CA PRO A 8 -1.12 9.62 47.50
C PRO A 8 -0.10 9.93 46.38
N ALA A 9 -0.64 9.98 45.16
CA ALA A 9 -0.06 10.20 43.85
C ALA A 9 0.98 11.34 43.71
N ARG A 10 1.97 11.10 42.85
CA ARG A 10 2.98 12.07 42.38
C ARG A 10 2.51 12.78 41.10
N PRO A 11 2.55 14.11 41.02
CA PRO A 11 2.55 14.85 39.75
C PRO A 11 3.98 15.27 39.37
N THR A 12 4.40 15.04 38.12
CA THR A 12 5.58 15.69 37.53
C THR A 12 5.11 16.76 36.56
N ALA A 13 5.30 18.03 36.95
CA ALA A 13 5.36 19.16 36.06
C ALA A 13 6.62 19.08 35.17
N ASP A 14 6.58 19.61 33.95
CA ASP A 14 7.41 20.77 33.61
C ASP A 14 6.94 21.40 32.29
N ARG A 15 6.83 22.74 32.32
CA ARG A 15 6.35 23.61 31.25
C ARG A 15 7.21 24.86 31.31
N LEU A 16 8.14 25.01 30.37
CA LEU A 16 8.82 26.26 30.02
C LEU A 16 9.01 26.20 28.49
N ARG A 17 8.31 26.90 27.61
CA ARG A 17 7.99 28.33 27.44
C ARG A 17 9.21 29.26 27.31
N THR A 18 9.32 29.76 26.07
CA THR A 18 9.89 31.04 25.60
C THR A 18 11.41 31.17 25.52
N ASN A 19 11.94 31.52 24.34
CA ASN A 19 12.48 32.87 24.17
C ASN A 19 12.54 33.31 22.69
N ARG A 20 12.20 34.58 22.48
CA ARG A 20 12.04 35.31 21.21
C ARG A 20 12.95 36.53 21.29
N PHE A 21 13.96 36.62 20.45
CA PHE A 21 14.76 37.83 20.18
C PHE A 21 15.29 37.69 18.74
N GLY A 22 15.08 38.57 17.76
CA GLY A 22 14.62 39.95 17.76
C GLY A 22 15.78 40.92 17.55
N HIS A 23 16.26 41.10 16.31
CA HIS A 23 17.09 42.26 15.96
C HIS A 23 16.73 42.84 14.58
N ARG A 24 16.05 44.00 14.66
CA ARG A 24 15.92 45.04 13.63
C ARG A 24 17.19 45.88 13.63
N ARG A 25 17.68 46.32 12.47
CA ARG A 25 18.47 47.56 12.34
C ARG A 25 18.31 48.18 10.93
N PRO A 26 18.58 49.50 10.78
CA PRO A 26 17.71 50.44 10.08
C PRO A 26 18.44 51.22 8.96
N THR A 27 17.89 52.41 8.61
CA THR A 27 18.37 53.43 7.65
C THR A 27 18.02 53.09 6.20
N GLY A 28 17.68 54.01 5.30
CA GLY A 28 17.70 55.46 5.27
C GLY A 28 17.69 55.82 3.77
N GLU A 29 16.78 56.70 3.36
CA GLU A 29 16.85 57.61 2.22
C GLU A 29 17.27 57.17 0.78
N SER A 30 16.28 57.32 -0.12
CA SER A 30 16.28 58.11 -1.37
C SER A 30 17.19 57.77 -2.58
N VAL A 31 16.45 57.44 -3.67
CA VAL A 31 16.54 57.92 -5.07
C VAL A 31 17.72 57.43 -5.92
N TRP A 32 17.41 56.79 -7.07
CA TRP A 32 17.66 57.27 -8.45
C TRP A 32 16.98 56.34 -9.47
N ILE A 33 16.57 56.94 -10.59
CA ILE A 33 15.72 56.41 -11.67
C ILE A 33 16.50 55.45 -12.58
N ALA A 34 15.92 54.30 -12.91
CA ALA A 34 16.30 53.50 -14.07
C ALA A 34 15.05 52.90 -14.72
N HIS A 35 14.90 53.16 -16.02
CA HIS A 35 13.80 52.73 -16.86
C HIS A 35 13.73 51.19 -16.86
N HIS A 36 12.63 50.61 -16.38
CA HIS A 36 12.35 49.20 -16.61
C HIS A 36 11.51 49.01 -17.89
N PRO A 37 11.93 48.10 -18.78
CA PRO A 37 11.32 47.89 -20.09
C PRO A 37 9.87 47.38 -19.98
N THR A 38 9.12 47.67 -21.03
CA THR A 38 7.78 47.20 -21.33
C THR A 38 7.56 45.74 -20.91
N ARG A 39 6.57 45.47 -20.06
CA ARG A 39 6.04 44.12 -19.84
C ARG A 39 5.45 43.62 -21.15
N SER A 40 6.21 42.78 -21.85
CA SER A 40 5.66 41.91 -22.89
C SER A 40 4.64 40.95 -22.27
N PRO A 41 3.50 40.67 -22.92
CA PRO A 41 2.56 39.68 -22.43
C PRO A 41 3.26 38.31 -22.44
N CYS A 42 3.25 37.62 -21.31
CA CYS A 42 3.74 36.25 -21.20
C CYS A 42 2.82 35.37 -22.07
N THR A 43 3.26 35.09 -23.30
CA THR A 43 2.71 34.03 -24.15
C THR A 43 2.59 32.73 -23.35
N GLY A 44 1.44 32.06 -23.51
CA GLY A 44 0.96 30.96 -22.68
C GLY A 44 2.02 29.94 -22.25
N ALA A 45 2.13 29.75 -20.95
CA ALA A 45 2.79 28.58 -20.38
C ALA A 45 1.94 27.34 -20.72
N HIS A 46 2.34 26.60 -21.76
CA HIS A 46 1.80 25.28 -22.00
C HIS A 46 2.08 24.39 -20.76
N PRO A 47 1.12 23.57 -20.30
CA PRO A 47 1.36 22.67 -19.18
C PRO A 47 2.52 21.74 -19.55
N ALA A 48 3.57 21.73 -18.72
CA ALA A 48 4.68 20.81 -18.90
C ALA A 48 4.16 19.37 -18.76
N ALA A 49 4.35 18.56 -19.80
CA ALA A 49 4.09 17.13 -19.73
C ALA A 49 5.28 16.46 -19.01
N SER A 50 5.05 15.85 -17.86
CA SER A 50 6.06 15.07 -17.14
C SER A 50 5.93 13.58 -17.49
N GLN A 51 7.02 12.95 -17.92
CA GLN A 51 7.12 11.50 -18.09
C GLN A 51 7.96 10.91 -16.96
N VAL A 52 7.43 9.91 -16.27
CA VAL A 52 8.16 9.12 -15.27
C VAL A 52 8.53 7.78 -15.89
N THR A 53 9.83 7.49 -15.99
CA THR A 53 10.34 6.21 -16.52
C THR A 53 10.97 5.41 -15.38
N THR A 54 10.32 4.30 -14.98
CA THR A 54 10.86 3.37 -13.99
C THR A 54 11.84 2.41 -14.68
N THR A 55 13.09 2.38 -14.21
CA THR A 55 14.11 1.43 -14.68
C THR A 55 14.51 0.52 -13.52
N THR A 56 14.43 -0.79 -13.74
CA THR A 56 14.90 -1.80 -12.78
C THR A 56 16.41 -2.02 -12.95
N THR A 57 17.11 -2.15 -11.84
CA THR A 57 18.56 -2.29 -11.76
C THR A 57 18.93 -3.70 -11.32
N ASP A 58 20.02 -4.25 -11.88
CA ASP A 58 20.58 -5.54 -11.52
C ASP A 58 21.16 -5.48 -10.10
N ASP A 59 20.72 -6.38 -9.22
CA ASP A 59 21.09 -6.41 -7.81
C ASP A 59 22.55 -6.79 -7.54
N ILE A 60 23.27 -7.36 -8.52
CA ILE A 60 24.66 -7.80 -8.39
C ILE A 60 25.62 -6.69 -8.85
N ASP A 61 25.41 -6.13 -10.03
CA ASP A 61 26.38 -5.23 -10.68
C ASP A 61 25.87 -3.80 -10.90
N GLY A 62 24.60 -3.52 -10.57
CA GLY A 62 24.02 -2.19 -10.74
C GLY A 62 23.72 -1.82 -12.19
N SER A 63 23.87 -2.75 -13.15
CA SER A 63 23.49 -2.53 -14.55
C SER A 63 21.97 -2.56 -14.74
N LYS A 64 21.48 -2.42 -15.97
CA LYS A 64 20.03 -2.51 -16.23
C LYS A 64 19.55 -3.96 -16.08
N ALA A 65 18.59 -4.19 -15.18
CA ALA A 65 17.95 -5.49 -15.07
C ALA A 65 17.07 -5.77 -16.29
N ALA A 66 17.07 -7.04 -16.71
CA ALA A 66 16.27 -7.55 -17.80
C ALA A 66 15.10 -8.40 -17.30
N GLU A 67 15.29 -9.12 -16.20
CA GLU A 67 14.27 -10.01 -15.65
C GLU A 67 14.45 -10.23 -14.15
N THR A 68 13.34 -10.56 -13.49
CA THR A 68 13.28 -10.92 -12.09
C THR A 68 13.20 -12.44 -11.95
N ILE A 69 14.15 -13.07 -11.25
CA ILE A 69 14.19 -14.52 -11.05
C ILE A 69 13.77 -14.88 -9.63
N ARG A 70 12.84 -15.82 -9.51
CA ARG A 70 12.46 -16.45 -8.24
C ARG A 70 13.13 -17.80 -8.09
N PHE A 71 13.78 -18.03 -6.95
CA PHE A 71 14.40 -19.29 -6.61
C PHE A 71 14.23 -19.57 -5.12
N ALA A 72 14.54 -20.78 -4.68
CA ALA A 72 14.46 -21.16 -3.27
C ALA A 72 15.73 -21.88 -2.84
N LEU A 73 16.15 -21.62 -1.60
CA LEU A 73 17.26 -22.30 -0.94
C LEU A 73 16.86 -22.56 0.51
N ASP A 74 17.04 -23.80 0.99
CA ASP A 74 16.70 -24.22 2.36
C ASP A 74 15.26 -23.87 2.79
N GLY A 75 14.32 -23.94 1.84
CA GLY A 75 12.90 -23.65 2.07
C GLY A 75 12.54 -22.16 2.13
N THR A 76 13.51 -21.26 1.96
CA THR A 76 13.29 -19.81 1.85
C THR A 76 13.17 -19.40 0.39
N ASP A 77 12.12 -18.66 0.05
CA ASP A 77 11.91 -18.09 -1.28
C ASP A 77 12.68 -16.76 -1.42
N PHE A 78 13.41 -16.62 -2.52
CA PHE A 78 14.16 -15.42 -2.88
C PHE A 78 13.70 -14.88 -4.23
N GLU A 79 13.87 -13.58 -4.43
CA GLU A 79 13.67 -12.86 -5.68
C GLU A 79 14.90 -12.00 -5.93
N ILE A 80 15.35 -11.93 -7.18
CA ILE A 80 16.52 -11.13 -7.59
C ILE A 80 16.30 -10.54 -8.99
N ASP A 81 16.58 -9.26 -9.15
CA ASP A 81 16.55 -8.56 -10.43
C ASP A 81 17.92 -8.67 -11.11
N LEU A 82 17.94 -9.22 -12.32
CA LEU A 82 19.18 -9.53 -13.03
C LEU A 82 19.16 -9.07 -14.49
N SER A 83 20.31 -8.62 -14.96
CA SER A 83 20.66 -8.46 -16.36
C SER A 83 20.65 -9.81 -17.07
N SER A 84 20.47 -9.83 -18.39
CA SER A 84 20.41 -11.07 -19.16
C SER A 84 21.68 -11.93 -19.03
N ARG A 85 22.83 -11.31 -18.73
CA ARG A 85 24.09 -12.04 -18.50
C ARG A 85 24.07 -12.75 -17.13
N ASN A 86 23.73 -12.02 -16.07
CA ASN A 86 23.75 -12.57 -14.71
C ASN A 86 22.63 -13.60 -14.52
N ALA A 87 21.47 -13.37 -15.14
CA ALA A 87 20.38 -14.32 -15.19
C ALA A 87 20.77 -15.67 -15.85
N LYS A 88 21.56 -15.64 -16.92
CA LYS A 88 22.12 -16.85 -17.55
C LYS A 88 23.14 -17.53 -16.64
N ALA A 89 23.99 -16.75 -15.95
CA ALA A 89 24.96 -17.27 -15.01
C ALA A 89 24.29 -18.02 -13.85
N LEU A 90 23.23 -17.45 -13.27
CA LEU A 90 22.45 -18.09 -12.21
C LEU A 90 21.85 -19.43 -12.68
N ARG A 91 21.17 -19.44 -13.83
CA ARG A 91 20.58 -20.67 -14.37
C ARG A 91 21.63 -21.74 -14.67
N LYS A 92 22.80 -21.34 -15.17
CA LYS A 92 23.91 -22.26 -15.43
C LYS A 92 24.48 -22.85 -14.13
N ALA A 93 24.64 -22.04 -13.09
CA ALA A 93 25.11 -22.51 -11.79
C ALA A 93 24.14 -23.51 -11.14
N MET A 94 22.83 -23.31 -11.35
CA MET A 94 21.81 -24.23 -10.84
C MET A 94 21.61 -25.48 -11.71
N ALA A 95 22.05 -25.47 -12.98
CA ALA A 95 21.75 -26.51 -13.95
C ALA A 95 22.19 -27.91 -13.48
N GLU A 96 23.42 -28.03 -12.99
CA GLU A 96 23.95 -29.31 -12.48
C GLU A 96 23.09 -29.90 -11.36
N PHE A 97 22.66 -29.06 -10.41
CA PHE A 97 21.79 -29.51 -9.32
C PHE A 97 20.39 -29.85 -9.82
N VAL A 98 19.85 -29.09 -10.77
CA VAL A 98 18.54 -29.34 -11.36
C VAL A 98 18.52 -30.64 -12.16
N ASP A 99 19.59 -30.97 -12.88
CA ASP A 99 19.71 -32.18 -13.70
C ASP A 99 19.72 -33.45 -12.83
N HIS A 100 20.29 -33.38 -11.63
CA HIS A 100 20.32 -34.48 -10.67
C HIS A 100 19.16 -34.47 -9.66
N ALA A 101 18.40 -33.37 -9.58
CA ALA A 101 17.31 -33.24 -8.62
C ALA A 101 16.03 -33.97 -9.09
N ARG A 102 15.30 -34.53 -8.12
CA ARG A 102 13.93 -34.96 -8.37
C ARG A 102 12.99 -33.77 -8.27
N ARG A 103 12.19 -33.54 -9.31
CA ARG A 103 11.08 -32.60 -9.25
C ARG A 103 10.09 -33.07 -8.20
N LEU A 104 9.99 -32.33 -7.09
CA LEU A 104 8.91 -32.55 -6.13
C LEU A 104 7.59 -32.24 -6.83
N PRO A 105 6.49 -32.96 -6.52
CA PRO A 105 5.17 -32.51 -6.92
C PRO A 105 5.05 -31.05 -6.47
N ALA A 106 4.28 -30.25 -7.22
CA ALA A 106 3.89 -28.94 -6.74
C ALA A 106 2.98 -29.18 -5.52
N THR A 107 3.58 -29.51 -4.37
CA THR A 107 2.97 -29.33 -3.07
C THR A 107 2.47 -27.91 -3.13
N SER A 108 1.22 -27.72 -2.75
CA SER A 108 0.55 -26.44 -2.81
C SER A 108 1.33 -25.45 -1.96
N ARG A 109 2.42 -24.90 -2.49
CA ARG A 109 2.93 -23.60 -2.09
C ARG A 109 1.68 -22.76 -2.19
N PRO A 110 1.16 -22.25 -1.07
CA PRO A 110 -0.06 -21.49 -1.12
C PRO A 110 0.27 -20.33 -2.05
N ARG A 111 -0.19 -20.38 -3.32
CA ARG A 111 -0.62 -19.17 -4.01
C ARG A 111 -1.42 -18.47 -2.94
N SER A 112 -0.84 -17.39 -2.42
CA SER A 112 -1.12 -16.79 -1.13
C SER A 112 -2.50 -17.19 -0.62
N ALA A 113 -2.60 -17.67 0.62
CA ALA A 113 -3.91 -17.89 1.24
C ALA A 113 -4.85 -16.68 1.05
N ALA A 114 -4.32 -15.47 0.82
CA ALA A 114 -5.05 -14.28 0.38
C ALA A 114 -5.84 -14.40 -0.95
N ALA A 115 -5.46 -15.26 -1.90
CA ALA A 115 -6.16 -15.50 -3.16
C ALA A 115 -7.26 -16.58 -3.03
N ARG A 116 -7.01 -17.64 -2.25
CA ARG A 116 -8.02 -18.70 -2.00
C ARG A 116 -9.02 -18.32 -0.91
N ASN A 117 -8.60 -17.60 0.13
CA ASN A 117 -9.50 -17.12 1.18
C ASN A 117 -10.43 -16.01 0.69
N ARG A 118 -10.09 -15.29 -0.39
CA ARG A 118 -11.05 -14.38 -1.05
C ARG A 118 -12.17 -15.11 -1.82
N ALA A 119 -11.94 -16.36 -2.21
CA ALA A 119 -12.95 -17.20 -2.86
C ALA A 119 -13.74 -18.07 -1.86
N ALA A 120 -13.12 -18.47 -0.74
CA ALA A 120 -13.76 -19.30 0.28
C ALA A 120 -14.55 -18.50 1.35
N ALA A 121 -14.24 -17.22 1.58
CA ALA A 121 -14.91 -16.43 2.62
C ALA A 121 -16.34 -15.97 2.29
N VAL A 122 -16.87 -16.27 1.09
CA VAL A 122 -18.28 -15.96 0.76
C VAL A 122 -18.83 -16.99 -0.23
N ARG A 123 -18.96 -18.26 0.18
CA ARG A 123 -20.00 -19.11 -0.42
C ARG A 123 -21.25 -19.03 0.45
N THR A 124 -21.82 -17.83 0.51
CA THR A 124 -23.24 -17.64 0.84
C THR A 124 -24.02 -18.54 -0.10
N ASP A 125 -24.90 -19.39 0.45
CA ASP A 125 -25.63 -20.37 -0.35
C ASP A 125 -26.40 -19.66 -1.46
N LYS A 126 -26.52 -20.27 -2.64
CA LYS A 126 -27.21 -19.64 -3.78
C LYS A 126 -28.66 -19.26 -3.42
N ALA A 127 -29.28 -20.03 -2.53
CA ALA A 127 -30.61 -19.77 -1.99
C ALA A 127 -30.65 -18.51 -1.10
N GLU A 128 -29.69 -18.37 -0.20
CA GLU A 128 -29.56 -17.21 0.70
C GLU A 128 -29.31 -15.91 -0.11
N LEU A 129 -28.50 -15.98 -1.18
CA LEU A 129 -28.32 -14.83 -2.08
C LEU A 129 -29.61 -14.43 -2.83
N VAL A 130 -30.53 -15.37 -3.08
CA VAL A 130 -31.83 -15.05 -3.68
C VAL A 130 -32.73 -14.41 -2.62
N ALA A 131 -32.78 -14.97 -1.41
CA ALA A 131 -33.54 -14.41 -0.29
C ALA A 131 -33.12 -12.97 0.04
N ILE A 132 -31.80 -12.70 0.13
CA ILE A 132 -31.28 -11.36 0.37
C ILE A 132 -31.68 -10.39 -0.75
N ARG A 133 -31.70 -10.83 -2.02
CA ARG A 133 -32.10 -9.97 -3.14
C ARG A 133 -33.60 -9.66 -3.15
N THR A 134 -34.43 -10.64 -2.83
CA THR A 134 -35.88 -10.44 -2.70
C THR A 134 -36.18 -9.47 -1.56
N TRP A 135 -35.63 -9.74 -0.37
CA TRP A 135 -35.77 -8.85 0.79
C TRP A 135 -35.25 -7.44 0.48
N ALA A 136 -34.11 -7.32 -0.19
CA ALA A 136 -33.56 -6.03 -0.59
C ALA A 136 -34.51 -5.27 -1.53
N ALA A 137 -35.10 -5.94 -2.52
CA ALA A 137 -36.08 -5.33 -3.43
C ALA A 137 -37.33 -4.86 -2.68
N ASP A 138 -37.85 -5.66 -1.75
CA ASP A 138 -39.02 -5.33 -0.92
C ASP A 138 -38.75 -4.13 0.01
N ASN A 139 -37.51 -3.98 0.47
CA ASN A 139 -37.04 -2.86 1.30
C ASN A 139 -36.55 -1.65 0.48
N GLY A 140 -36.77 -1.66 -0.85
CA GLY A 140 -36.44 -0.53 -1.74
C GLY A 140 -34.96 -0.40 -2.11
N HIS A 141 -34.14 -1.42 -1.85
CA HIS A 141 -32.73 -1.45 -2.25
C HIS A 141 -32.57 -1.97 -3.68
N GLN A 142 -31.97 -1.16 -4.55
CA GLN A 142 -31.72 -1.54 -5.94
C GLN A 142 -30.40 -2.33 -6.06
N LEU A 143 -30.50 -3.59 -6.49
CA LEU A 143 -29.35 -4.47 -6.73
C LEU A 143 -29.30 -4.93 -8.19
N ALA A 144 -28.10 -5.27 -8.66
CA ALA A 144 -27.93 -5.90 -9.97
C ALA A 144 -28.54 -7.32 -9.99
N ALA A 145 -29.12 -7.72 -11.13
CA ALA A 145 -29.77 -9.03 -11.30
C ALA A 145 -28.83 -10.22 -11.01
N ARG A 146 -27.51 -10.03 -11.12
CA ARG A 146 -26.49 -11.05 -10.83
C ARG A 146 -25.25 -10.40 -10.19
N GLY A 147 -24.51 -11.20 -9.43
CA GLY A 147 -23.21 -10.80 -8.88
C GLY A 147 -23.22 -10.61 -7.36
N ARG A 148 -22.15 -9.99 -6.86
CA ARG A 148 -21.88 -9.78 -5.43
C ARG A 148 -22.91 -8.84 -4.81
N ILE A 149 -23.47 -9.25 -3.67
CA ILE A 149 -24.34 -8.39 -2.86
C ILE A 149 -23.46 -7.46 -2.01
N PRO A 150 -23.75 -6.14 -1.96
CA PRO A 150 -23.06 -5.20 -1.08
C PRO A 150 -23.12 -5.66 0.39
N ALA A 151 -22.02 -5.48 1.14
CA ALA A 151 -21.92 -5.97 2.51
C ALA A 151 -23.04 -5.39 3.42
N HIS A 152 -23.31 -4.09 3.31
CA HIS A 152 -24.33 -3.41 4.12
C HIS A 152 -25.76 -3.97 3.93
N ILE A 153 -26.09 -4.56 2.78
CA ILE A 153 -27.42 -5.18 2.55
C ILE A 153 -27.49 -6.54 3.21
N ARG A 154 -26.41 -7.32 3.14
CA ARG A 154 -26.32 -8.61 3.85
C ARG A 154 -26.41 -8.39 5.35
N ASP A 155 -25.76 -7.35 5.88
CA ASP A 155 -25.77 -7.07 7.31
C ASP A 155 -27.17 -6.64 7.80
N GLN A 156 -27.91 -5.85 7.00
CA GLN A 156 -29.30 -5.50 7.32
C GLN A 156 -30.24 -6.71 7.23
N TYR A 157 -30.06 -7.58 6.23
CA TYR A 157 -30.81 -8.82 6.13
C TYR A 157 -30.58 -9.71 7.36
N LEU A 158 -29.32 -9.90 7.76
CA LEU A 158 -28.96 -10.67 8.95
C LEU A 158 -29.55 -10.04 10.21
N ALA A 159 -29.50 -8.71 10.36
CA ALA A 159 -30.11 -8.03 11.51
C ALA A 159 -31.63 -8.22 11.57
N ALA A 160 -32.32 -8.24 10.42
CA ALA A 160 -33.77 -8.46 10.34
C ALA A 160 -34.18 -9.92 10.62
N HIS A 161 -33.29 -10.90 10.39
CA HIS A 161 -33.56 -12.33 10.52
C HIS A 161 -32.78 -12.99 11.67
N ALA A 162 -32.06 -12.22 12.50
CA ALA A 162 -31.34 -12.72 13.67
C ALA A 162 -32.21 -12.78 14.94
N ALA A 163 -33.48 -12.41 14.84
CA ALA A 163 -34.42 -12.33 15.96
C ALA A 163 -35.42 -13.51 16.04
N ASP A 164 -35.23 -14.54 15.21
CA ASP A 164 -36.01 -15.79 15.22
C ASP A 164 -35.23 -16.96 15.85
#